data_AF-A0A4Y9UCI4-F1
#
_entry.id   AF-A0A4Y9UCI4-F1
#
_cell.length_a   1.000
_cell.length_b   1.000
_cell.length_c   1.000
_cell.angle_alpha   90.00
_cell.angle_beta   90.00
_cell.angle_gamma   90.00
#
_symmetry.space_group_name_H-M   'P 1'
#
loop_
_entity.id
_entity.type
_entity.pdbx_description
1 polymer ?
#
loop_
_entity_poly.entity_id
_entity_poly.type
_entity_poly.pdbx_seq_one_letter_code
_entity_poly.pdbx_strand_id
1 'polypeptide(L)' 'MSRPKLHVDSPQPRQVQRADLAPTTGYAIVVDGHFKTEFVDETAAMKAATGLQAKHPMLKIEIYEASSKSKSLVR' A
#
# COMPACT_ATOMS: atom_id res chain seq x y z
N MET A 1 -44.21 16.22 -11.75
CA MET A 1 -43.19 15.17 -11.92
C MET A 1 -41.85 15.71 -11.43
N SER A 2 -41.41 15.29 -10.24
CA SER A 2 -40.16 15.78 -9.63
C SER A 2 -39.00 14.89 -10.08
N ARG A 3 -37.97 15.48 -10.71
CA ARG A 3 -36.76 14.75 -11.12
C ARG A 3 -35.89 14.53 -9.89
N PRO A 4 -35.49 13.28 -9.55
CA PRO A 4 -34.54 13.06 -8.48
C PRO A 4 -33.18 13.61 -8.92
N LYS A 5 -32.65 14.57 -8.15
CA LYS A 5 -31.28 15.05 -8.33
C LYS A 5 -30.34 13.94 -7.87
N LEU A 6 -29.57 13.39 -8.81
CA LEU A 6 -28.44 12.50 -8.52
C LEU A 6 -27.46 13.26 -7.63
N HIS A 7 -27.45 12.95 -6.33
CA HIS A 7 -26.33 13.30 -5.47
C HIS A 7 -25.17 12.41 -5.89
N VAL A 8 -24.22 12.98 -6.64
CA VAL A 8 -22.91 12.38 -6.82
C VAL A 8 -22.15 12.71 -5.55
N ASP A 9 -22.02 11.73 -4.64
CA ASP A 9 -21.09 11.83 -3.53
C ASP A 9 -19.71 12.20 -4.09
N SER A 10 -19.23 13.38 -3.71
CA SER A 10 -17.90 13.86 -4.08
C SER A 10 -16.88 12.76 -3.79
N PRO A 11 -15.99 12.40 -4.73
CA PRO A 11 -14.96 11.41 -4.45
C PRO A 11 -14.14 11.94 -3.27
N GLN A 12 -14.22 11.26 -2.13
CA GLN A 12 -13.38 11.57 -0.98
C GLN A 12 -11.95 11.70 -1.49
N PRO A 13 -11.23 12.79 -1.13
CA PRO A 13 -9.86 12.94 -1.55
C PRO A 13 -9.11 11.71 -1.05
N ARG A 14 -8.73 10.82 -1.97
CA ARG A 14 -7.76 9.79 -1.66
C ARG A 14 -6.56 10.57 -1.14
N GLN A 15 -6.18 10.34 0.10
CA GLN A 15 -4.93 10.81 0.62
C GLN A 15 -3.85 10.11 -0.23
N VAL A 16 -3.52 10.70 -1.38
CA VAL A 16 -2.52 10.18 -2.30
C VAL A 16 -1.20 10.45 -1.62
N GLN A 17 -0.85 9.61 -0.66
CA GLN A 17 0.49 9.56 -0.11
C GLN A 17 1.41 9.28 -1.28
N ARG A 18 2.39 10.16 -1.49
CA ARG A 18 3.32 10.03 -2.60
C ARG A 18 4.07 8.71 -2.43
N ALA A 19 4.12 7.92 -3.49
CA ALA A 19 4.83 6.64 -3.51
C ALA A 19 6.34 6.75 -3.20
N ASP A 20 6.87 7.98 -3.24
CA ASP A 20 8.26 8.29 -2.90
C ASP A 20 8.50 8.49 -1.39
N LEU A 21 7.43 8.75 -0.62
CA LEU A 21 7.54 9.00 0.81
C LEU A 21 7.47 7.67 1.58
N ALA A 22 8.53 7.40 2.34
CA ALA A 22 8.52 6.30 3.28
C ALA A 22 7.50 6.59 4.40
N PRO A 23 6.72 5.59 4.83
CA PRO A 23 5.81 5.76 5.96
C PRO A 23 6.59 6.16 7.21
N THR A 24 5.98 7.01 8.03
CA THR A 24 6.59 7.44 9.30
C THR A 24 6.42 6.39 10.40
N THR A 25 5.41 5.53 10.27
CA THR A 25 5.05 4.50 11.27
C THR A 25 4.48 3.25 10.58
N GLY A 26 4.61 2.09 11.21
CA GLY A 26 4.07 0.82 10.71
C GLY A 26 4.96 0.19 9.63
N TYR A 27 4.32 -0.44 8.65
CA TYR A 27 4.96 -1.20 7.58
C TYR A 27 4.48 -0.70 6.22
N ALA A 28 5.28 -0.88 5.18
CA ALA A 28 4.84 -0.68 3.81
C ALA A 28 5.37 -1.75 2.89
N ILE A 29 4.62 -2.02 1.82
CA ILE A 29 5.10 -2.84 0.71
C ILE A 29 5.81 -1.94 -0.29
N VAL A 30 7.03 -2.34 -0.61
CA VAL A 30 7.86 -1.76 -1.65
C VAL A 30 7.84 -2.70 -2.85
N VAL A 31 7.42 -2.19 -4.00
CA VAL A 31 7.38 -2.94 -5.26
C VAL A 31 8.32 -2.27 -6.24
N ASP A 32 9.34 -2.99 -6.70
CA ASP A 32 10.38 -2.49 -7.60
C ASP A 32 10.97 -1.14 -7.13
N GLY A 33 11.21 -1.03 -5.83
CA GLY A 33 11.79 0.16 -5.20
C GLY A 33 10.80 1.28 -4.81
N HIS A 34 9.51 1.16 -5.13
CA HIS A 34 8.51 2.18 -4.85
C HIS A 34 7.56 1.76 -3.72
N PHE A 35 7.26 2.67 -2.79
CA PHE A 35 6.26 2.43 -1.75
C PHE A 35 4.85 2.43 -2.35
N LYS A 36 4.03 1.43 -2.00
CA LYS A 36 2.68 1.30 -2.54
C LYS A 36 1.60 1.39 -1.47
N THR A 37 1.67 0.50 -0.49
CA THR A 37 0.60 0.31 0.50
C THR A 37 1.21 0.22 1.88
N GLU A 38 0.65 0.99 2.80
CA GLU A 38 1.02 1.01 4.21
C GLU A 38 0.11 0.08 5.00
N PHE A 39 0.66 -0.51 6.06
CA PHE A 39 0.00 -1.41 6.98
C PHE A 39 0.40 -1.03 8.40
N VAL A 40 -0.54 -1.16 9.32
CA VAL A 40 -0.24 -0.99 10.75
C VAL A 40 0.54 -2.20 11.26
N ASP A 41 0.18 -3.39 10.80
CA ASP A 41 0.72 -4.67 11.27
C ASP A 41 1.66 -5.33 10.26
N GLU A 42 2.73 -5.95 10.75
CA GLU A 42 3.69 -6.71 9.95
C GLU A 42 3.02 -7.89 9.24
N THR A 43 2.16 -8.61 9.95
CA THR A 43 1.48 -9.81 9.43
C THR A 43 0.55 -9.46 8.27
N ALA A 44 -0.10 -8.28 8.32
CA ALA A 44 -0.92 -7.78 7.24
C ALA A 44 -0.07 -7.41 6.01
N ALA A 45 1.06 -6.72 6.22
CA ALA A 45 2.01 -6.40 5.16
C ALA A 45 2.57 -7.68 4.50
N MET A 46 2.94 -8.68 5.30
CA MET A 46 3.49 -9.93 4.82
C MET A 46 2.48 -10.73 4.00
N LYS A 47 1.24 -10.86 4.50
CA LYS A 47 0.17 -11.55 3.76
C LYS A 47 -0.11 -10.88 2.42
N ALA A 48 -0.15 -9.55 2.39
CA ALA A 48 -0.36 -8.80 1.16
C ALA A 48 0.85 -8.92 0.20
N ALA A 49 2.07 -8.90 0.72
CA ALA A 49 3.29 -9.06 -0.09
C ALA A 49 3.37 -10.46 -0.71
N THR A 50 3.16 -11.53 0.06
CA THR A 50 3.13 -12.91 -0.45
C THR A 50 2.00 -13.10 -1.47
N GLY A 51 0.82 -12.55 -1.21
CA GLY A 51 -0.30 -12.60 -2.15
C GLY A 51 -0.01 -11.88 -3.47
N LEU A 52 0.77 -10.79 -3.42
CA LEU A 52 1.19 -10.06 -4.61
C LEU A 52 2.28 -10.82 -5.38
N GLN A 53 3.25 -11.41 -4.67
CA GLN A 53 4.34 -12.18 -5.27
C GLN A 53 3.83 -13.45 -5.95
N ALA A 54 2.86 -14.14 -5.34
CA ALA A 54 2.23 -15.31 -5.95
C ALA A 54 1.51 -14.97 -7.28
N LYS A 55 0.92 -13.77 -7.36
CA LYS A 55 0.26 -13.29 -8.60
C LYS A 55 1.26 -12.77 -9.64
N HIS A 56 2.36 -12.19 -9.18
CA HIS A 56 3.35 -11.53 -10.02
C HIS A 56 4.78 -11.92 -9.59
N PRO A 57 5.21 -13.15 -9.91
CA PRO A 57 6.51 -13.66 -9.47
C PRO A 57 7.71 -12.91 -10.07
N MET A 58 7.49 -12.08 -11.09
CA MET A 58 8.51 -11.24 -11.71
C MET A 58 8.83 -9.95 -10.92
N LEU A 59 7.96 -9.54 -10.00
CA LEU A 59 8.13 -8.28 -9.24
C LEU A 59 9.07 -8.49 -8.06
N LYS A 60 9.93 -7.50 -7.79
CA LYS A 60 10.72 -7.48 -6.57
C LYS A 60 9.90 -6.84 -5.47
N ILE A 61 9.47 -7.66 -4.50
CA ILE A 61 8.62 -7.22 -3.40
C ILE A 61 9.43 -7.23 -2.10
N GLU A 62 9.46 -6.08 -1.43
CA GLU A 62 10.11 -5.90 -0.14
C GLU A 62 9.10 -5.33 0.86
N ILE A 63 9.25 -5.66 2.14
CA ILE A 63 8.51 -5.06 3.24
C ILE A 63 9.43 -4.06 3.92
N TYR A 64 9.01 -2.81 3.96
CA TYR A 64 9.65 -1.75 4.72
C TYR A 64 9.05 -1.68 6.12
N GLU A 65 9.90 -1.67 7.13
CA GLU A 65 9.52 -1.40 8.51
C GLU A 65 9.92 0.04 8.86
N ALA A 66 8.94 0.88 9.19
CA ALA A 66 9.20 2.30 9.47
C ALA A 66 9.98 2.51 10.78
N SER A 67 9.73 1.68 11.80
CA SER A 67 10.39 1.76 13.11
C SER A 67 11.90 1.54 13.00
N SER A 68 12.29 0.49 12.28
CA SER A 68 13.69 0.11 12.08
C SER A 68 14.31 0.73 10.82
N LYS A 69 13.50 1.38 9.98
CA LYS A 69 13.85 1.90 8.64
C LYS A 69 14.53 0.85 7.76
N SER A 70 14.20 -0.41 7.97
CA SER A 70 14.79 -1.58 7.31
C SER A 70 13.87 -2.08 6.20
N LYS A 71 14.45 -2.76 5.20
CA LYS A 71 13.71 -3.41 4.12
C LYS A 71 14.04 -4.90 4.14
N SER A 72 13.02 -5.74 4.15
CA SER A 72 13.14 -7.20 4.08
C SER A 72 12.56 -7.71 2.77
N LEU A 73 13.33 -8.50 2.03
CA LEU A 73 12.89 -9.09 0.76
C LEU A 73 11.92 -10.25 1.04
N VAL A 74 10.76 -10.22 0.38
CA VAL A 74 9.83 -11.34 0.40
C VAL A 74 10.25 -12.32 -0.71
N ARG A 75 10.41 -13.59 -0.36
CA ARG A 75 10.82 -14.68 -1.25
C ARG A 75 9.78 -15.78 -1.24
#